data_AF-A0A8J7T4C7-F1
#
_entry.id   AF-A0A8J7T4C7-F1
#
_cell.length_a   1.000
_cell.length_b   1.000
_cell.length_c   1.000
_cell.angle_alpha   90.00
_cell.angle_beta   90.00
_cell.angle_gamma   90.00
#
_symmetry.space_group_name_H-M   'P 1'
#
loop_
_entity.id
_entity.type
_entity.pdbx_description
1 polymer ?
#
loop_
_entity_poly.entity_id
_entity_poly.type
_entity_poly.pdbx_seq_one_letter_code
_entity_poly.pdbx_strand_id
1 'polypeptide(L)'
;MTIIYPDGGEGSSAGILSEAQQTYQRAQIALNKLVGELDDGELVHVGEAGRILKELKQALQTANQERERLESERKKQAGIVGEYAIDFDAARLEIGRRLACLRTAGSAGSLPGQS
;
A
#
# COMPACT_ATOMS: atom_id res chain seq x y z
N MET A 1 -11.81 -16.00 13.40
CA MET A 1 -11.16 -14.72 13.05
C MET A 1 -10.19 -15.03 11.94
N THR A 2 -10.43 -14.51 10.75
CA THR A 2 -9.66 -14.81 9.54
C THR A 2 -8.80 -13.59 9.24
N ILE A 3 -7.49 -13.80 9.06
CA ILE A 3 -6.58 -12.78 8.59
C ILE A 3 -6.59 -12.84 7.07
N ILE A 4 -6.87 -11.73 6.41
CA ILE A 4 -6.97 -11.64 4.94
C ILE A 4 -5.76 -10.86 4.43
N TYR A 5 -5.10 -11.41 3.41
CA TYR A 5 -4.12 -10.68 2.60
C TYR A 5 -4.89 -9.97 1.47
N PRO A 6 -4.80 -8.63 1.35
CA PRO A 6 -5.58 -7.92 0.34
C PRO A 6 -4.98 -8.13 -1.05
N ASP A 7 -5.71 -8.84 -1.91
CA ASP A 7 -5.54 -8.81 -3.36
C ASP A 7 -6.31 -7.61 -3.92
N GLY A 8 -5.65 -6.76 -4.69
CA GLY A 8 -6.14 -5.42 -5.06
C GLY A 8 -6.81 -5.36 -6.43
N GLY A 9 -8.10 -5.09 -6.49
CA GLY A 9 -8.87 -4.93 -7.74
C GLY A 9 -8.62 -3.63 -8.53
N GLU A 10 -8.92 -3.65 -9.82
CA GLU A 10 -8.73 -2.55 -10.78
C GLU A 10 -9.59 -1.31 -10.43
N GLY A 11 -8.95 -0.14 -10.40
CA GLY A 11 -9.53 1.13 -9.91
C GLY A 11 -9.26 1.43 -8.44
N SER A 12 -8.71 0.47 -7.69
CA SER A 12 -8.16 0.68 -6.34
C SER A 12 -6.87 1.50 -6.40
N SER A 13 -6.44 2.06 -5.26
CA SER A 13 -5.07 2.52 -5.02
C SER A 13 -3.99 1.58 -5.59
N ALA A 14 -4.28 0.28 -5.69
CA ALA A 14 -3.45 -0.74 -6.33
C ALA A 14 -3.22 -0.52 -7.85
N GLY A 15 -4.21 0.00 -8.59
CA GLY A 15 -4.09 0.31 -10.02
C GLY A 15 -3.17 1.50 -10.29
N ILE A 16 -3.38 2.60 -9.54
CA ILE A 16 -2.49 3.78 -9.57
C ILE A 16 -1.06 3.39 -9.15
N LEU A 17 -0.94 2.49 -8.16
CA LEU A 17 0.34 1.96 -7.71
C LEU A 17 1.04 1.11 -8.79
N SER A 18 0.30 0.26 -9.50
CA SER A 18 0.81 -0.52 -10.63
C SER A 18 1.36 0.37 -11.74
N GLU A 19 0.63 1.44 -12.08
CA GLU A 19 1.05 2.42 -13.09
C GLU A 19 2.32 3.19 -12.68
N ALA A 20 2.39 3.62 -11.41
CA ALA A 20 3.59 4.23 -10.84
C ALA A 20 4.79 3.27 -10.88
N GLN A 21 4.57 1.98 -10.58
CA GLN A 21 5.61 0.97 -10.60
C GLN A 21 6.11 0.64 -12.02
N GLN A 22 5.22 0.61 -13.01
CA GLN A 22 5.61 0.49 -14.42
C GLN A 22 6.42 1.69 -14.89
N THR A 23 6.01 2.91 -14.50
CA THR A 23 6.74 4.15 -14.82
C THR A 23 8.15 4.11 -14.22
N TYR A 24 8.27 3.64 -12.99
CA TYR A 24 9.57 3.43 -12.33
C TYR A 24 10.46 2.42 -13.06
N GLN A 25 9.91 1.25 -13.43
CA GLN A 25 10.67 0.23 -14.16
C GLN A 25 11.20 0.78 -15.49
N ARG A 26 10.40 1.57 -16.21
CA ARG A 26 10.84 2.24 -17.44
C ARG A 26 11.97 3.23 -17.18
N ALA A 27 11.86 4.03 -16.13
CA ALA A 27 12.92 4.96 -15.74
C ALA A 27 14.22 4.22 -15.37
N GLN A 28 14.13 3.10 -14.65
CA GLN A 28 15.28 2.26 -14.27
C GLN A 28 15.96 1.61 -15.48
N ILE A 29 15.20 1.13 -16.46
CA ILE A 29 15.76 0.56 -17.70
C ILE A 29 16.51 1.63 -18.50
N ALA A 30 15.91 2.82 -18.66
CA ALA A 30 16.56 3.95 -19.33
C ALA A 30 17.84 4.39 -18.62
N LEU A 31 17.81 4.36 -17.28
CA LEU A 31 18.94 4.58 -16.39
C LEU A 31 20.11 3.64 -16.67
N ASN A 32 19.84 2.33 -16.68
CA ASN A 32 20.86 1.32 -16.92
C ASN A 32 21.47 1.43 -18.33
N LYS A 33 20.67 1.85 -19.31
CA LYS A 33 21.16 2.11 -20.67
C LYS A 33 22.14 3.28 -20.73
N LEU A 34 21.81 4.40 -20.09
CA LEU A 34 22.70 5.57 -20.00
C LEU A 34 24.00 5.27 -19.25
N VAL A 35 23.94 4.42 -18.22
CA VAL A 35 25.15 3.96 -17.51
C VAL A 35 26.01 3.09 -18.42
N GLY A 36 25.41 2.17 -19.19
CA GLY A 36 26.14 1.39 -20.19
C GLY A 36 26.82 2.26 -21.25
N GLU A 37 26.11 3.26 -21.77
CA GLU A 37 26.67 4.22 -22.75
C GLU A 37 27.83 5.06 -22.16
N LEU A 38 27.79 5.35 -20.86
CA LEU A 38 28.90 5.99 -20.14
C LEU A 38 30.11 5.06 -20.01
N ASP A 39 29.89 3.80 -19.63
CA ASP A 39 30.95 2.80 -19.46
C ASP A 39 31.64 2.46 -20.79
N ASP A 40 30.90 2.48 -21.90
CA ASP A 40 31.44 2.28 -23.26
C ASP A 40 32.27 3.49 -23.77
N GLY A 41 32.35 4.57 -23.00
CA GLY A 41 33.17 5.75 -23.31
C GLY A 41 32.56 6.68 -24.37
N GLU A 42 31.28 6.50 -24.74
CA GLU A 42 30.60 7.32 -25.75
C GLU A 42 30.18 8.71 -25.25
N LEU A 43 30.28 9.01 -23.95
CA LEU A 43 29.96 10.33 -23.43
C LEU A 43 31.12 11.31 -23.64
N VAL A 44 31.07 11.97 -24.80
CA VAL A 44 32.00 12.98 -25.32
C VAL A 44 32.32 14.12 -24.33
N HIS A 45 31.50 14.33 -23.29
CA HIS A 45 31.71 15.34 -22.25
C HIS A 45 31.44 14.82 -20.83
N VAL A 46 32.51 14.40 -20.14
CA VAL A 46 32.53 13.93 -18.73
C VAL A 46 31.79 14.88 -17.76
N GLY A 47 31.82 16.19 -17.99
CA GLY A 47 31.12 17.17 -17.16
C GLY A 47 29.60 17.14 -17.32
N GLU A 48 29.12 16.95 -18.54
CA GLU A 48 27.69 16.86 -18.85
C GLU A 48 27.10 15.52 -18.38
N ALA A 49 27.87 14.44 -18.54
CA ALA A 49 27.57 13.13 -17.98
C ALA A 49 27.40 13.17 -16.45
N GLY A 50 28.32 13.83 -15.73
CA GLY A 50 28.23 13.97 -14.28
C GLY A 50 27.01 14.78 -13.81
N ARG A 51 26.62 15.80 -14.58
CA ARG A 51 25.40 16.58 -14.32
C ARG A 51 24.15 15.71 -14.51
N ILE A 52 24.05 15.01 -15.64
CA ILE A 52 22.93 14.12 -15.95
C ILE A 52 22.79 13.05 -14.87
N LEU A 53 23.89 12.41 -14.46
CA LEU A 53 23.88 11.42 -13.38
C LEU A 53 23.38 11.98 -12.05
N LYS A 54 23.72 13.23 -11.73
CA LYS A 54 23.29 13.89 -10.50
C LYS A 54 21.80 14.21 -10.51
N GLU A 55 21.29 14.81 -11.59
CA GLU A 55 19.86 15.08 -11.77
C GLU A 55 19.06 13.78 -11.71
N LEU A 56 19.59 12.72 -12.29
CA LEU A 56 18.97 11.42 -12.32
C LEU A 56 18.93 10.74 -10.94
N LYS A 57 20.02 10.82 -10.15
CA LYS A 57 20.02 10.35 -8.76
C LYS A 57 18.98 11.09 -7.92
N GLN A 58 18.83 12.40 -8.12
CA GLN A 58 17.81 13.19 -7.42
C GLN A 58 16.39 12.76 -7.81
N ALA A 59 16.12 12.58 -9.09
CA ALA A 59 14.82 12.08 -9.57
C ALA A 59 14.48 10.71 -8.97
N LEU A 60 15.46 9.79 -8.93
CA LEU A 60 15.28 8.47 -8.34
C LEU A 60 15.02 8.53 -6.83
N GLN A 61 15.74 9.39 -6.11
CA GLN A 61 15.54 9.59 -4.69
C GLN A 61 14.13 10.11 -4.37
N THR A 62 13.67 11.12 -5.12
CA THR A 62 12.30 11.64 -4.99
C THR A 62 11.26 10.56 -5.26
N ALA A 63 11.45 9.76 -6.32
CA ALA A 63 10.53 8.67 -6.64
C ALA A 63 10.47 7.61 -5.53
N ASN A 64 11.60 7.26 -4.92
CA ASN A 64 11.63 6.32 -3.79
C ASN A 64 10.93 6.87 -2.54
N GLN A 65 11.08 8.18 -2.25
CA GLN A 65 10.38 8.82 -1.14
C GLN A 65 8.87 8.81 -1.33
N GLU A 66 8.39 9.07 -2.55
CA GLU A 66 6.97 8.97 -2.87
C GLU A 66 6.46 7.53 -2.72
N ARG A 67 7.25 6.51 -3.08
CA ARG A 67 6.89 5.10 -2.84
C ARG A 67 6.72 4.79 -1.35
N GLU A 68 7.68 5.17 -0.51
CA GLU A 68 7.61 4.94 0.93
C GLU A 68 6.39 5.63 1.56
N ARG A 69 6.10 6.85 1.10
CA ARG A 69 4.92 7.61 1.53
C ARG A 69 3.63 6.89 1.12
N LEU A 70 3.51 6.47 -0.14
CA LEU A 70 2.33 5.78 -0.65
C LEU A 70 2.12 4.42 0.02
N GLU A 71 3.18 3.65 0.27
CA GLU A 71 3.08 2.40 1.02
C GLU A 71 2.60 2.63 2.45
N SER A 72 3.07 3.70 3.09
CA SER A 72 2.64 4.10 4.42
C SER A 72 1.15 4.50 4.45
N GLU A 73 0.71 5.28 3.46
CA GLU A 73 -0.69 5.68 3.32
C GLU A 73 -1.59 4.47 3.00
N ARG A 74 -1.15 3.55 2.14
CA ARG A 74 -1.85 2.29 1.85
C ARG A 74 -2.04 1.44 3.11
N LYS A 75 -0.99 1.29 3.93
CA LYS A 75 -1.06 0.55 5.20
C LYS A 75 -2.07 1.18 6.16
N LYS A 76 -2.05 2.51 6.30
CA LYS A 76 -3.02 3.24 7.13
C LYS A 76 -4.46 3.06 6.66
N GLN A 77 -4.71 3.20 5.35
CA GLN A 77 -6.06 3.08 4.78
C GLN A 77 -6.62 1.67 4.95
N ALA A 78 -5.77 0.65 4.82
CA ALA A 78 -6.15 -0.75 5.00
C ALA A 78 -6.33 -1.17 6.47
N GLY A 79 -6.20 -0.24 7.43
CA GLY A 79 -6.29 -0.55 8.86
C GLY A 79 -5.18 -1.50 9.33
N ILE A 80 -4.05 -1.54 8.62
CA ILE A 80 -2.92 -2.40 8.93
C ILE A 80 -2.16 -1.76 10.10
N VAL A 81 -2.18 -2.43 11.26
CA VAL A 81 -1.33 -2.13 12.42
C VAL A 81 -0.28 -3.24 12.50
N GLY A 82 0.95 -2.98 12.03
CA GLY A 82 1.99 -4.01 11.88
C GLY A 82 2.00 -4.67 10.49
N GLU A 83 2.13 -6.00 10.40
CA GLU A 83 2.00 -6.79 9.14
C GLU A 83 0.60 -7.40 8.95
N TYR A 84 -0.34 -7.13 9.86
CA TYR A 84 -1.65 -7.77 9.87
C TYR A 84 -2.77 -6.72 9.71
N ALA A 85 -3.76 -7.03 8.85
CA ALA A 85 -4.98 -6.24 8.70
C ALA A 85 -6.12 -6.84 9.54
N ILE A 86 -6.94 -5.99 10.17
CA ILE A 86 -8.17 -6.41 10.85
C ILE A 86 -9.33 -6.41 9.84
N ASP A 87 -10.03 -7.54 9.70
CA ASP A 87 -11.26 -7.63 8.93
C ASP A 87 -12.41 -6.94 9.69
N PHE A 88 -12.68 -5.69 9.33
CA PHE A 88 -13.73 -4.89 9.94
C PHE A 88 -15.14 -5.41 9.65
N ASP A 89 -15.36 -6.11 8.53
CA ASP A 89 -16.68 -6.64 8.18
C ASP A 89 -17.00 -7.87 9.04
N ALA A 90 -16.05 -8.80 9.17
CA ALA A 90 -16.19 -9.93 10.10
C ALA A 90 -16.29 -9.46 11.55
N ALA A 91 -15.52 -8.43 11.94
CA ALA A 91 -15.62 -7.84 13.28
C ALA A 91 -17.01 -7.23 13.53
N ARG A 92 -17.55 -6.48 12.56
CA ARG A 92 -18.90 -5.91 12.65
C ARG A 92 -19.97 -6.99 12.76
N LEU A 93 -19.85 -8.07 11.98
CA LEU A 93 -20.78 -9.19 12.04
C LEU A 93 -20.76 -9.88 13.41
N GLU A 94 -19.57 -10.14 13.96
CA GLU A 94 -19.44 -10.76 15.29
C GLU A 94 -19.94 -9.84 16.41
N ILE A 95 -19.67 -8.54 16.35
CA ILE A 95 -20.22 -7.56 17.31
C ILE A 95 -21.75 -7.52 17.19
N GLY A 96 -22.29 -7.43 15.97
CA GLY A 96 -23.73 -7.42 15.72
C GLY A 96 -24.42 -8.67 16.29
N ARG A 97 -23.83 -9.85 16.08
CA ARG A 97 -24.32 -11.12 16.66
C ARG A 97 -24.36 -11.06 18.18
N ARG A 98 -23.30 -10.59 18.84
CA ARG A 98 -23.26 -10.47 20.31
C ARG A 98 -24.30 -9.50 20.84
N LEU A 99 -24.47 -8.35 20.18
CA LEU A 99 -25.49 -7.36 20.53
C LEU A 99 -26.91 -7.92 20.35
N ALA A 100 -27.15 -8.72 19.33
CA ALA A 100 -28.42 -9.41 19.13
C ALA A 100 -28.68 -10.41 20.27
N CYS A 101 -27.70 -11.23 20.65
CA CYS A 101 -27.82 -12.14 21.80
C CYS A 101 -28.14 -11.39 23.10
N LEU A 102 -27.45 -10.28 23.37
CA LEU A 102 -27.72 -9.44 24.54
C LEU A 102 -29.14 -8.86 24.52
N ARG A 103 -29.61 -8.43 23.34
CA ARG A 103 -30.97 -7.91 23.18
C ARG A 103 -32.02 -8.99 23.45
N THR A 104 -31.83 -10.19 22.89
CA THR A 104 -32.71 -11.34 23.16
C THR A 104 -32.75 -11.70 24.64
N ALA A 105 -31.59 -11.71 25.31
CA ALA A 105 -31.50 -11.97 26.74
C ALA A 105 -32.21 -10.89 27.58
N GLY A 106 -32.08 -9.62 27.21
CA GLY A 106 -32.78 -8.51 27.90
C GLY A 106 -34.31 -8.52 27.68
N SER A 107 -34.78 -8.98 26.52
CA SER A 107 -36.21 -9.13 26.21
C SER A 107 -36.86 -10.34 26.88
N ALA A 108 -36.06 -11.30 27.38
CA ALA A 108 -36.55 -12.47 28.13
C ALA A 108 -36.80 -12.18 29.63
N GLY A 109 -36.81 -10.90 30.04
CA GLY A 109 -36.89 -10.43 31.41
C GLY A 109 -38.20 -10.66 32.17
N SER A 110 -39.06 -11.61 31.78
CA SER A 110 -40.04 -12.18 32.72
C SER A 110 -39.43 -13.43 33.33
N LEU A 111 -38.85 -13.27 34.52
CA LEU A 111 -38.53 -14.40 35.37
C LEU A 111 -39.84 -15.11 35.72
N PRO A 112 -39.95 -16.44 35.51
CA PRO A 112 -41.15 -17.17 35.92
C PRO A 112 -41.22 -17.14 37.45
N GLY A 113 -42.18 -16.38 38.00
CA GLY A 113 -42.43 -16.30 39.44
C GLY A 113 -42.62 -14.91 40.06
N GLN A 114 -42.77 -13.83 39.30
CA GLN A 114 -43.22 -12.56 39.85
C GLN A 114 -44.64 -12.22 39.35
N SER A 115 -45.61 -12.53 40.21
CA SER A 115 -47.00 -12.05 40.21
C SER A 115 -47.37 -11.66 41.64
#